data_AF-A0A1H4U6F6-F1
#
_entry.id   AF-A0A1H4U6F6-F1
#
_cell.length_a   1.000
_cell.length_b   1.000
_cell.length_c   1.000
_cell.angle_alpha   90.00
_cell.angle_beta   90.00
_cell.angle_gamma   90.00
#
_symmetry.space_group_name_H-M   'P 1'
#
loop_
_entity.id
_entity.type
_entity.pdbx_description
1 polymer ?
#
loop_
_entity_poly.entity_id
_entity_poly.type
_entity_poly.pdbx_seq_one_letter_code
_entity_poly.pdbx_strand_id
1 'polypeptide(L)'
;MSPVSRVLWLKTTVIVAFCIGLLMSWHLWVGPRSYPKTPVSSLLPQLDAFVAHGLFAALFALAAAILMSSKPQTFIAAFLAIIVAFGLLDQARWQPWVFQYSFLLATLALFSWNSDDIGGQKRVLNITRLIIASTYIFSGLQKLNLNFIAMPISRDNYRPEVARRDVPAHFVARPLYDPMGMRIRG
;
A
#
# COMPACT_ATOMS: atom_id res chain seq x y z
N MET A 1 -29.28 0.00 -10.32
CA MET A 1 -28.75 1.17 -9.57
C MET A 1 -28.67 2.37 -10.50
N SER A 2 -29.25 3.51 -10.11
CA SER A 2 -29.14 4.76 -10.87
C SER A 2 -27.69 5.29 -10.84
N PRO A 3 -27.24 6.08 -11.84
CA PRO A 3 -25.90 6.65 -11.86
C PRO A 3 -25.57 7.50 -10.61
N VAL A 4 -26.56 8.23 -10.07
CA VAL A 4 -26.47 8.98 -8.82
C VAL A 4 -26.09 8.07 -7.65
N SER A 5 -26.82 6.96 -7.46
CA SER A 5 -26.52 6.01 -6.39
C SER A 5 -25.11 5.44 -6.53
N ARG A 6 -24.64 5.17 -7.75
CA ARG A 6 -23.29 4.63 -7.98
C ARG A 6 -22.20 5.62 -7.57
N VAL A 7 -22.37 6.91 -7.86
CA VAL A 7 -21.42 7.95 -7.46
C VAL A 7 -21.42 8.13 -5.94
N LEU A 8 -22.58 8.04 -5.29
CA LEU A 8 -22.66 8.06 -3.82
C LEU A 8 -21.94 6.85 -3.19
N TRP A 9 -22.18 5.64 -3.70
CA TRP A 9 -21.46 4.44 -3.26
C TRP A 9 -19.95 4.57 -3.50
N LEU A 10 -19.53 5.11 -4.64
CA LEU A 10 -18.12 5.39 -4.90
C LEU A 10 -17.53 6.35 -3.86
N LYS A 11 -18.20 7.48 -3.58
CA LYS A 11 -17.78 8.44 -2.53
C LYS A 11 -17.59 7.74 -1.19
N THR A 12 -18.61 7.01 -0.74
CA THR A 12 -18.60 6.34 0.56
C THR A 12 -17.51 5.29 0.64
N THR A 13 -17.41 4.40 -0.35
CA THR A 13 -16.39 3.34 -0.37
C THR A 13 -14.97 3.90 -0.37
N VAL A 14 -14.70 4.92 -1.19
CA VAL A 14 -13.36 5.52 -1.26
C VAL A 14 -12.99 6.19 0.07
N ILE A 15 -13.88 6.99 0.66
CA ILE A 15 -13.62 7.65 1.94
C ILE A 15 -13.41 6.65 3.07
N VAL A 16 -14.28 5.63 3.17
CA VAL A 16 -14.17 4.60 4.21
C VAL A 16 -12.88 3.79 4.04
N ALA A 17 -12.55 3.37 2.81
CA ALA A 17 -11.30 2.66 2.55
C ALA A 17 -10.07 3.50 2.88
N PHE A 18 -10.08 4.80 2.54
CA PHE A 18 -9.00 5.72 2.90
C PHE A 18 -8.87 5.83 4.42
N CYS A 19 -9.97 6.02 5.16
CA CYS A 19 -9.96 6.10 6.62
C CYS A 19 -9.44 4.82 7.27
N ILE A 20 -9.86 3.65 6.78
CA ILE A 20 -9.35 2.36 7.25
C ILE A 20 -7.83 2.27 6.99
N GLY A 21 -7.37 2.65 5.80
CA GLY A 21 -5.94 2.70 5.48
C GLY A 21 -5.16 3.61 6.42
N LEU A 22 -5.68 4.80 6.74
CA LEU A 22 -5.08 5.74 7.70
C LEU A 22 -5.00 5.14 9.10
N LEU A 23 -6.07 4.50 9.58
CA LEU A 23 -6.11 3.87 10.91
C LEU A 23 -5.17 2.67 11.02
N MET A 24 -5.18 1.79 10.02
CA MET A 24 -4.27 0.64 9.99
C MET A 24 -2.80 1.07 9.92
N SER A 25 -2.54 2.23 9.34
CA SER A 25 -1.21 2.80 9.24
C SER A 25 -0.94 3.93 10.25
N TRP A 26 -1.65 4.03 11.38
CA TRP A 26 -1.58 5.22 12.25
C TRP A 26 -0.14 5.59 12.69
N HIS A 27 0.72 4.61 12.97
CA HIS A 27 2.15 4.83 13.28
C HIS A 27 2.89 5.57 12.16
N LEU A 28 2.51 5.38 10.90
CA LEU A 28 3.02 6.09 9.72
C LEU A 28 2.57 7.55 9.63
N TRP A 29 1.56 7.98 10.38
CA TRP A 29 1.06 9.35 10.30
C TRP A 29 1.51 10.18 11.50
N VAL A 30 1.38 9.62 12.70
CA VAL A 30 1.58 10.34 13.97
C VAL A 30 2.65 9.73 14.89
N GLY A 31 3.09 8.49 14.63
CA GLY A 31 4.22 7.86 15.32
C GLY A 31 3.84 6.99 16.53
N PRO A 32 4.82 6.45 17.30
CA PRO A 32 6.27 6.47 17.07
C PRO A 32 6.71 5.55 15.92
N ARG A 33 7.93 5.77 15.38
CA ARG A 33 8.48 4.99 14.26
C ARG A 33 9.93 4.63 14.50
N SER A 34 10.33 3.46 14.00
CA SER A 34 11.71 2.94 14.14
C SER A 34 12.66 3.37 13.02
N TYR A 35 12.16 4.06 11.98
CA TYR A 35 12.94 4.52 10.83
C TYR A 35 12.96 6.05 10.73
N PRO A 36 14.01 6.64 10.12
CA PRO A 36 14.16 8.09 10.05
C PRO A 36 13.10 8.73 9.13
N LYS A 37 12.72 9.97 9.46
CA LYS A 37 11.84 10.79 8.60
C LYS A 37 12.62 11.22 7.35
N THR A 38 11.98 11.15 6.17
CA THR A 38 12.59 11.51 4.89
C THR A 38 11.81 12.64 4.23
N PRO A 39 12.07 13.92 4.59
CA PRO A 39 11.37 15.03 3.97
C PRO A 39 11.73 15.14 2.47
N VAL A 40 10.83 15.72 1.67
CA VAL A 40 11.09 15.95 0.23
C VAL A 40 12.21 16.98 0.04
N SER A 41 12.29 17.96 0.94
CA SER A 41 13.33 19.00 0.93
C SER A 41 13.79 19.30 2.35
N SER A 42 15.08 19.61 2.51
CA SER A 42 15.68 20.06 3.78
C SER A 42 15.18 21.44 4.24
N LEU A 43 14.54 22.20 3.34
CA LEU A 43 13.95 23.51 3.66
C LEU A 43 12.62 23.40 4.42
N LEU A 44 12.00 22.23 4.45
CA LEU A 44 10.71 22.04 5.10
C LEU A 44 10.88 21.84 6.61
N PRO A 45 10.05 22.50 7.44
CA PRO A 45 10.12 22.35 8.88
C PRO A 45 9.69 20.94 9.29
N GLN A 46 10.26 20.44 10.38
CA GLN A 46 9.77 19.19 10.97
C GLN A 46 8.39 19.43 11.60
N LEU A 47 7.46 18.53 11.32
CA LEU A 47 6.13 18.60 11.90
C LEU A 47 6.19 18.23 13.39
N ASP A 48 5.72 19.15 14.23
CA ASP A 48 5.53 18.91 15.65
C ASP A 48 4.47 17.81 15.90
N ALA A 49 4.63 17.06 16.99
CA ALA A 49 3.74 15.96 17.31
C ALA A 49 2.31 16.42 17.54
N PHE A 50 2.09 17.55 18.23
CA PHE A 50 0.74 18.05 18.48
C PHE A 50 0.04 18.44 17.18
N VAL A 51 0.75 19.14 16.29
CA VAL A 51 0.25 19.52 14.96
C VAL A 51 -0.06 18.28 14.12
N ALA A 52 0.80 17.27 14.15
CA ALA A 52 0.56 16.02 13.42
C ALA A 52 -0.72 15.30 13.87
N HIS A 53 -0.95 15.20 15.19
CA HIS A 53 -2.17 14.60 15.73
C HIS A 53 -3.41 15.42 15.39
N GLY A 54 -3.32 16.75 15.48
CA GLY A 54 -4.41 17.66 15.08
C GLY A 54 -4.79 17.50 13.61
N LEU A 55 -3.81 17.49 12.71
CA LEU A 55 -4.04 17.27 11.28
C LEU A 55 -4.58 15.86 10.99
N PHE A 56 -4.10 14.84 11.70
CA PHE A 56 -4.60 13.47 11.55
C PHE A 56 -6.06 13.36 12.01
N ALA A 57 -6.43 13.96 13.15
CA ALA A 57 -7.82 14.04 13.60
C ALA A 57 -8.69 14.83 12.62
N ALA A 58 -8.16 15.94 12.06
CA ALA A 58 -8.86 16.74 11.07
C ALA A 58 -9.19 15.95 9.79
N LEU A 59 -8.37 14.98 9.38
CA LEU A 59 -8.69 14.08 8.25
C LEU A 59 -9.98 13.31 8.51
N PHE A 60 -10.21 12.79 9.72
CA PHE A 60 -11.44 12.08 10.06
C PHE A 60 -12.65 13.01 10.18
N ALA A 61 -12.47 14.21 10.73
CA ALA A 61 -13.52 15.23 10.76
C ALA A 61 -13.95 15.63 9.34
N LEU A 62 -12.98 15.85 8.44
CA LEU A 62 -13.24 16.12 7.03
C LEU A 62 -13.89 14.92 6.33
N ALA A 63 -13.46 13.69 6.62
CA ALA A 63 -14.10 12.49 6.09
C ALA A 63 -15.58 12.41 6.46
N ALA A 64 -15.92 12.67 7.73
CA ALA A 64 -17.32 12.74 8.17
C ALA A 64 -18.08 13.86 7.44
N ALA A 65 -17.49 15.06 7.32
CA ALA A 65 -18.10 16.18 6.58
C ALA A 65 -18.34 15.84 5.10
N ILE A 66 -17.42 15.13 4.45
CA ILE A 66 -17.57 14.66 3.05
C ILE A 66 -18.74 13.69 2.92
N LEU A 67 -18.93 12.78 3.87
CA LEU A 67 -20.04 11.83 3.84
C LEU A 67 -21.39 12.52 4.02
N MET A 68 -21.48 13.48 4.95
CA MET A 68 -22.70 14.21 5.28
C MET A 68 -23.06 15.30 4.28
N SER A 69 -22.08 15.88 3.57
CA SER A 69 -22.34 16.96 2.62
C SER A 69 -22.89 16.47 1.28
N SER A 70 -23.90 17.19 0.77
CA SER A 70 -24.41 17.04 -0.60
C SER A 70 -23.45 17.59 -1.65
N LYS A 71 -22.58 18.55 -1.28
CA LYS A 71 -21.57 19.17 -2.14
C LYS A 71 -20.20 19.06 -1.47
N PRO A 72 -19.54 17.88 -1.52
CA PRO A 72 -18.34 17.60 -0.73
C PRO A 72 -17.05 18.22 -1.29
N GLN A 73 -17.09 18.96 -2.40
CA GLN A 73 -15.92 19.39 -3.18
C GLN A 73 -14.87 20.12 -2.32
N THR A 74 -15.29 21.12 -1.55
CA THR A 74 -14.39 21.90 -0.69
C THR A 74 -13.76 21.05 0.42
N PHE A 75 -14.54 20.15 1.02
CA PHE A 75 -14.03 19.25 2.05
C PHE A 75 -13.05 18.22 1.49
N ILE A 76 -13.31 17.70 0.28
CA ILE A 76 -12.37 16.82 -0.43
C ILE A 76 -11.08 17.57 -0.75
N ALA A 77 -11.16 18.80 -1.24
CA ALA A 77 -9.98 19.61 -1.54
C ALA A 77 -9.13 19.86 -0.28
N ALA A 78 -9.77 20.20 0.84
CA ALA A 78 -9.09 20.36 2.13
C ALA A 78 -8.47 19.04 2.61
N PHE A 79 -9.17 17.91 2.50
CA PHE A 79 -8.66 16.59 2.86
C PHE A 79 -7.39 16.26 2.05
N LEU A 80 -7.45 16.45 0.73
CA LEU A 80 -6.30 16.21 -0.16
C LEU A 80 -5.13 17.15 0.12
N ALA A 81 -5.41 18.42 0.45
CA ALA A 81 -4.36 19.37 0.83
C ALA A 81 -3.59 18.90 2.06
N ILE A 82 -4.27 18.36 3.08
CA ILE A 82 -3.62 17.79 4.27
C ILE A 82 -2.79 16.54 3.91
N ILE A 83 -3.31 15.66 3.05
CA ILE A 83 -2.57 14.47 2.57
C ILE A 83 -1.29 14.89 1.83
N VAL A 84 -1.37 15.88 0.94
CA VAL A 84 -0.20 16.41 0.22
C VAL A 84 0.79 17.03 1.19
N ALA A 85 0.34 17.84 2.15
CA ALA A 85 1.19 18.43 3.17
C ALA A 85 1.94 17.35 3.95
N PHE A 86 1.25 16.31 4.42
CA PHE A 86 1.89 15.18 5.09
C PHE A 86 2.93 14.47 4.21
N GLY A 87 2.63 14.27 2.93
CA GLY A 87 3.53 13.63 1.98
C GLY A 87 4.78 14.45 1.65
N LEU A 88 4.66 15.77 1.55
CA LEU A 88 5.81 16.66 1.30
C LEU A 88 6.80 16.66 2.48
N LEU A 89 6.26 16.55 3.70
CA LEU A 89 7.07 16.51 4.92
C LEU A 89 7.75 15.15 5.13
N ASP A 90 7.30 14.09 4.45
CA ASP A 90 7.74 12.73 4.69
C ASP A 90 7.36 11.78 3.55
N GLN A 91 8.35 11.42 2.74
CA GLN A 91 8.18 10.56 1.56
C GLN A 91 7.74 9.14 1.93
N ALA A 92 8.00 8.66 3.15
CA ALA A 92 7.57 7.33 3.58
C ALA A 92 6.04 7.15 3.55
N ARG A 93 5.29 8.25 3.53
CA ARG A 93 3.81 8.27 3.48
C ARG A 93 3.26 8.12 2.08
N TRP A 94 4.10 8.20 1.04
CA TRP A 94 3.74 8.04 -0.36
C TRP A 94 3.52 6.57 -0.75
N GLN A 95 2.64 5.90 -0.02
CA GLN A 95 2.27 4.52 -0.34
C GLN A 95 1.35 4.49 -1.57
N PRO A 96 1.39 3.42 -2.39
CA PRO A 96 0.59 3.33 -3.61
C PRO A 96 -0.91 3.56 -3.39
N TRP A 97 -1.45 3.05 -2.28
CA TRP A 97 -2.87 3.19 -1.95
C TRP A 97 -3.27 4.65 -1.65
N VAL A 98 -2.37 5.46 -1.07
CA VAL A 98 -2.61 6.88 -0.79
C VAL A 98 -2.82 7.63 -2.10
N PHE A 99 -1.99 7.37 -3.11
CA PHE A 99 -2.15 7.97 -4.44
C PHE A 99 -3.44 7.52 -5.12
N GLN A 100 -3.71 6.22 -5.10
CA GLN A 100 -4.90 5.67 -5.76
C GLN A 100 -6.18 6.30 -5.20
N TYR A 101 -6.35 6.32 -3.88
CA TYR A 101 -7.54 6.93 -3.27
C TYR A 101 -7.55 8.45 -3.43
N SER A 102 -6.40 9.11 -3.40
CA SER A 102 -6.31 10.56 -3.64
C SER A 102 -6.78 10.94 -5.04
N PHE A 103 -6.41 10.18 -6.08
CA PHE A 103 -6.88 10.44 -7.45
C PHE A 103 -8.37 10.15 -7.63
N LEU A 104 -8.89 9.11 -6.99
CA LEU A 104 -10.33 8.83 -6.97
C LEU A 104 -11.10 9.98 -6.29
N LEU A 105 -10.61 10.48 -5.16
CA LEU A 105 -11.19 11.65 -4.49
C LEU A 105 -11.06 12.93 -5.32
N ALA A 106 -9.91 13.17 -5.95
CA ALA A 106 -9.72 14.33 -6.83
C ALA A 106 -10.74 14.34 -7.99
N THR A 107 -11.03 13.17 -8.56
CA THR A 107 -12.08 13.02 -9.58
C THR A 107 -13.46 13.43 -9.04
N LEU A 108 -13.78 13.06 -7.79
CA LEU A 108 -15.02 13.45 -7.11
C LEU A 108 -15.06 14.94 -6.70
N ALA A 109 -13.91 15.56 -6.49
CA ALA A 109 -13.79 16.99 -6.18
C ALA A 109 -14.06 17.86 -7.42
N LEU A 110 -13.57 17.42 -8.58
CA LEU A 110 -13.75 18.10 -9.88
C LEU A 110 -15.14 17.84 -10.49
N PHE A 111 -15.87 16.86 -9.97
CA PHE A 111 -17.22 16.55 -10.41
C PHE A 111 -18.24 17.60 -9.93
N SER A 112 -19.14 18.03 -10.82
CA SER A 112 -20.31 18.83 -10.45
C SER A 112 -21.37 17.96 -9.78
N TRP A 113 -21.63 18.18 -8.49
CA TRP A 113 -22.63 17.44 -7.71
C TRP A 113 -24.09 17.84 -8.01
N ASN A 114 -24.35 18.36 -9.22
CA ASN A 114 -25.71 18.65 -9.65
C ASN A 114 -26.43 17.35 -10.06
N SER A 115 -27.64 17.11 -9.54
CA SER A 115 -28.43 15.90 -9.79
C SER A 115 -28.75 15.70 -11.27
N ASP A 116 -28.86 16.81 -12.01
CA ASP A 116 -29.32 16.83 -13.39
C ASP A 116 -28.19 16.54 -14.40
N ASP A 117 -26.93 16.56 -13.96
CA ASP A 117 -25.77 16.28 -14.81
C ASP A 117 -25.48 14.77 -14.93
N ILE A 118 -26.39 14.06 -15.61
CA ILE A 118 -26.23 12.63 -15.94
C ILE A 118 -24.94 12.38 -16.73
N GLY A 119 -24.54 13.34 -17.59
CA GLY A 119 -23.31 13.27 -18.36
C GLY A 119 -22.07 13.27 -17.48
N GLY A 120 -22.02 14.16 -16.48
CA GLY A 120 -20.94 14.25 -15.50
C GLY A 120 -20.79 12.99 -14.68
N GLN A 121 -21.90 12.41 -14.22
CA GLN A 121 -21.89 11.16 -13.45
C GLN A 121 -21.25 10.03 -14.25
N LYS A 122 -21.57 9.91 -15.55
CA LYS A 122 -20.93 8.93 -16.45
C LYS A 122 -19.44 9.20 -16.63
N ARG A 123 -19.04 10.48 -16.81
CA ARG A 123 -17.62 10.86 -16.94
C ARG A 123 -16.80 10.46 -15.71
N VAL A 124 -17.30 10.76 -14.50
CA VAL A 124 -16.64 10.37 -13.23
C VAL A 124 -16.45 8.87 -13.12
N LEU A 125 -17.49 8.09 -13.42
CA LEU A 125 -17.41 6.64 -13.38
C LEU A 125 -16.42 6.09 -14.41
N ASN A 126 -16.33 6.70 -15.59
CA ASN A 126 -15.36 6.30 -16.62
C ASN A 126 -13.93 6.62 -16.21
N ILE A 127 -13.67 7.82 -15.67
CA ILE A 127 -12.35 8.20 -15.15
C ILE A 127 -11.94 7.27 -14.01
N THR A 128 -12.86 6.97 -13.09
CA THR A 128 -12.63 6.02 -11.99
C THR A 128 -12.23 4.63 -12.51
N ARG A 129 -12.96 4.11 -13.51
CA ARG A 129 -12.63 2.83 -14.14
C ARG A 129 -11.27 2.87 -14.82
N LEU A 130 -10.94 3.97 -15.49
CA LEU A 130 -9.64 4.14 -16.13
C LEU A 130 -8.51 4.11 -15.09
N ILE A 131 -8.64 4.87 -14.00
CA ILE A 131 -7.65 4.87 -12.90
C ILE A 131 -7.43 3.45 -12.39
N ILE A 132 -8.50 2.72 -12.06
CA ILE A 132 -8.40 1.35 -11.55
C ILE A 132 -7.77 0.42 -12.60
N ALA A 133 -8.26 0.43 -13.83
CA ALA A 133 -7.75 -0.41 -14.90
C ALA A 133 -6.24 -0.16 -15.13
N SER A 134 -5.83 1.10 -15.21
CA SER A 134 -4.42 1.49 -15.33
C SER A 134 -3.58 1.00 -14.15
N THR A 135 -4.07 1.15 -12.91
CA THR A 135 -3.36 0.65 -11.71
C THR A 135 -3.14 -0.87 -11.79
N TYR A 136 -4.17 -1.64 -12.18
CA TYR A 136 -4.07 -3.10 -12.28
C TYR A 136 -3.17 -3.55 -13.43
N ILE A 137 -3.26 -2.90 -14.59
CA ILE A 137 -2.39 -3.18 -15.74
C ILE A 137 -0.93 -2.96 -15.35
N PHE A 138 -0.61 -1.79 -14.78
CA PHE A 138 0.76 -1.46 -14.39
C PHE A 138 1.28 -2.39 -13.28
N SER A 139 0.43 -2.70 -12.30
CA SER A 139 0.76 -3.66 -11.23
C SER A 139 1.02 -5.06 -11.78
N GLY A 140 0.30 -5.49 -12.82
CA GLY A 140 0.54 -6.75 -13.52
C GLY A 140 1.87 -6.73 -14.29
N LEU A 141 2.13 -5.67 -15.03
CA LEU A 141 3.39 -5.49 -15.78
C LEU A 141 4.61 -5.53 -14.88
N GLN A 142 4.57 -4.89 -13.70
CA GLN A 142 5.67 -4.94 -12.74
C GLN A 142 5.97 -6.37 -12.24
N LYS A 143 4.95 -7.23 -12.15
CA LYS A 143 5.14 -8.64 -11.75
C LYS A 143 5.76 -9.50 -12.85
N LEU A 144 5.72 -9.07 -14.11
CA LEU A 144 6.36 -9.75 -15.24
C LEU A 144 7.86 -9.45 -15.35
N ASN A 145 8.46 -8.75 -14.38
CA ASN A 145 9.88 -8.41 -14.39
C ASN A 145 10.73 -9.69 -14.42
N LEU A 146 11.34 -9.94 -15.58
CA LEU A 146 12.10 -11.15 -15.91
C LEU A 146 13.28 -11.40 -14.95
N ASN A 147 13.77 -10.37 -14.26
CA ASN A 147 14.82 -10.52 -13.25
C ASN A 147 14.41 -11.42 -12.07
N PHE A 148 13.10 -11.53 -11.76
CA PHE A 148 12.62 -12.47 -10.74
C PHE A 148 12.48 -13.90 -11.25
N ILE A 149 12.25 -14.08 -12.56
CA ILE A 149 12.08 -15.40 -13.20
C ILE A 149 13.45 -16.01 -13.52
N ALA A 150 14.41 -15.17 -13.89
CA ALA A 150 15.77 -15.55 -14.23
C ALA A 150 16.70 -15.69 -13.02
N MET A 151 16.19 -15.70 -11.79
CA MET A 151 16.97 -16.19 -10.65
C MET A 151 16.88 -17.72 -10.67
N PRO A 152 17.86 -18.46 -11.23
CA PRO A 152 18.00 -19.85 -10.90
C PRO A 152 18.09 -19.89 -9.37
N ILE A 153 17.17 -20.59 -8.73
CA ILE A 153 17.37 -21.05 -7.36
C ILE A 153 18.69 -21.78 -7.44
N SER A 154 19.77 -21.15 -6.98
CA SER A 154 21.10 -21.73 -6.98
C SER A 154 21.05 -22.92 -6.04
N ARG A 155 20.64 -24.08 -6.57
CA ARG A 155 20.80 -25.39 -5.93
C ARG A 155 22.28 -25.67 -5.65
N ASP A 156 23.18 -24.86 -6.19
CA ASP A 156 24.62 -24.94 -5.98
C ASP A 156 25.08 -24.38 -4.62
N ASN A 157 24.19 -23.71 -3.85
CA ASN A 157 24.51 -23.30 -2.47
C ASN A 157 24.04 -24.29 -1.41
N TYR A 158 23.59 -25.49 -1.80
CA TYR A 158 23.53 -26.61 -0.88
C TYR A 158 24.95 -27.16 -0.70
N ARG A 159 25.77 -26.52 0.14
CA ARG A 159 27.03 -27.11 0.61
C ARG A 159 26.69 -28.25 1.58
N PRO A 160 26.83 -29.54 1.21
CA PRO A 160 26.61 -30.64 2.15
C PRO A 160 27.67 -30.68 3.27
N GLU A 161 28.72 -29.85 3.19
CA GLU A 161 29.80 -29.80 4.17
C GLU A 161 29.42 -29.11 5.48
N VAL A 162 28.46 -28.18 5.49
CA VAL A 162 28.06 -27.49 6.73
C VAL A 162 27.14 -28.38 7.57
N ALA A 163 26.36 -29.26 6.94
CA ALA A 163 25.54 -30.24 7.64
C ALA A 163 26.35 -31.35 8.34
N ARG A 164 27.67 -31.43 8.13
CA ARG A 164 28.54 -32.44 8.76
C ARG A 164 29.28 -31.96 10.01
N ARG A 165 29.33 -30.66 10.29
CA ARG A 165 30.10 -30.13 11.44
C ARG A 165 29.32 -30.05 12.74
N ASP A 166 27.99 -29.97 12.68
CA ASP A 166 27.16 -29.68 13.86
C ASP A 166 26.23 -30.84 14.27
N VAL A 167 26.43 -32.02 13.69
CA VAL A 167 25.68 -33.22 14.10
C VAL A 167 26.49 -33.95 15.17
N PRO A 168 26.03 -33.95 16.45
CA PRO A 168 26.74 -34.67 17.50
C PRO A 168 26.81 -36.16 17.17
N ALA A 169 27.94 -36.81 17.49
CA ALA A 169 28.30 -38.16 17.03
C ALA A 169 27.26 -39.26 17.32
N HIS A 170 26.30 -39.04 18.23
CA HIS A 170 25.20 -39.95 18.51
C HIS A 170 24.06 -39.92 17.48
N PHE A 171 24.04 -38.93 16.58
CA PHE A 171 23.01 -38.77 15.53
C PHE A 171 23.52 -39.14 14.12
N VAL A 172 24.77 -39.59 14.00
CA VAL A 172 25.26 -40.23 12.77
C VAL A 172 24.64 -41.62 12.71
N ALA A 173 23.50 -41.72 12.03
CA ALA A 173 22.89 -43.00 11.72
C ALA A 173 23.95 -43.91 11.07
N ARG A 174 24.27 -45.02 11.72
CA ARG A 174 25.06 -46.10 11.09
C ARG A 174 24.32 -46.50 9.81
N PRO A 175 25.00 -46.64 8.67
CA PRO A 175 24.37 -47.23 7.49
C PRO A 175 23.99 -48.66 7.85
N LEU A 176 22.68 -48.91 7.95
CA LEU A 176 22.12 -50.25 8.10
C LEU A 176 22.01 -50.86 6.69
N TYR A 177 23.15 -50.99 6.02
CA TYR A 177 23.29 -51.69 4.76
C TYR A 177 24.77 -52.02 4.52
N ASP A 178 25.12 -53.29 4.74
CA ASP A 178 26.35 -53.91 4.26
C ASP A 178 25.99 -54.72 3.00
N PRO A 179 26.14 -54.15 1.79
CA PRO A 179 26.18 -54.94 0.60
C PRO A 179 27.65 -55.27 0.33
N MET A 180 27.97 -56.57 0.37
CA MET A 180 29.25 -57.17 -0.04
C MET A 180 30.22 -57.48 1.11
N GLY A 181 29.79 -58.39 1.98
CA GLY A 181 30.71 -59.32 2.63
C GLY A 181 31.48 -60.16 1.60
N MET A 182 32.82 -59.98 1.58
CA MET A 182 33.91 -60.86 1.09
C MET A 182 35.09 -59.94 0.71
N ARG A 183 36.36 -60.13 1.09
CA ARG A 183 37.18 -61.30 1.46
C ARG A 183 38.56 -60.76 1.94
N ILE A 184 39.15 -61.31 3.01
CA ILE A 184 40.37 -62.16 3.05
C ILE A 184 41.74 -61.48 3.31
N ARG A 185 42.36 -61.99 4.40
CA ARG A 185 43.78 -62.23 4.73
C ARG A 185 44.72 -61.10 5.21
N GLY A 186 45.37 -61.46 6.31
CA GLY A 186 46.64 -61.00 6.86
C GLY A 186 46.86 -61.77 8.16
#